data_AF-A0A7S4SNH3-F1
#
_entry.id   AF-A0A7S4SNH3-F1
#
_cell.length_a   1.000
_cell.length_b   1.000
_cell.length_c   1.000
_cell.angle_alpha   90.00
_cell.angle_beta   90.00
_cell.angle_gamma   90.00
#
_symmetry.space_group_name_H-M   'P 1'
#
loop_
_entity.id
_entity.type
_entity.pdbx_description
1 polymer ?
#
loop_
_entity_poly.entity_id
_entity_poly.type
_entity_poly.pdbx_seq_one_letter_code
_entity_poly.pdbx_strand_id
1 'polypeptide(L)'
;MVLCLDDLQWADTSSLDIIELLVSDVQNRGSLMIIGCYRSNEVDGTHMLSGSINTFSDLQNQNNLLCLTQIELGNLGREEVTQAIMALLSIDDASQIKGLASICHRRTMGNPFFLLEFVKLLNEEGLLYFHLGLFQWKWDETA
;
A
#
# COMPACT_ATOMS: atom_id res chain seq x y z
N MET A 1 22.74 -1.38 -1.85
CA MET A 1 22.08 -0.20 -1.27
C MET A 1 20.64 -0.16 -1.76
N VAL A 2 19.68 0.14 -0.89
CA VAL A 2 18.27 0.32 -1.27
C VAL A 2 17.86 1.74 -0.90
N LEU A 3 17.31 2.49 -1.86
CA LEU A 3 16.77 3.82 -1.65
C LEU A 3 15.25 3.76 -1.87
N CYS A 4 14.48 4.10 -0.83
CA CYS A 4 13.02 4.19 -0.92
C CYS A 4 12.62 5.66 -1.00
N LEU A 5 11.90 6.03 -2.05
CA LEU A 5 11.38 7.36 -2.30
C LEU A 5 9.86 7.31 -2.30
N ASP A 6 9.24 8.10 -1.44
CA ASP A 6 7.79 8.18 -1.31
C ASP A 6 7.25 9.47 -1.94
N ASP A 7 5.96 9.48 -2.27
CA ASP A 7 5.24 10.59 -2.89
C ASP A 7 5.90 11.17 -4.15
N LEU A 8 6.40 10.32 -5.06
CA LEU A 8 7.08 10.78 -6.29
C LEU A 8 6.20 11.65 -7.20
N GLN A 9 4.87 11.59 -7.06
CA GLN A 9 3.98 12.50 -7.77
C GLN A 9 4.19 13.99 -7.43
N TRP A 10 4.87 14.30 -6.32
CA TRP A 10 5.20 15.68 -5.94
C TRP A 10 6.64 16.09 -6.27
N ALA A 11 7.42 15.20 -6.90
CA ALA A 11 8.78 15.51 -7.31
C ALA A 11 8.80 16.56 -8.43
N ASP A 12 9.74 17.51 -8.34
CA ASP A 12 10.02 18.43 -9.43
C ASP A 12 10.89 17.77 -10.52
N THR A 13 11.06 18.45 -11.65
CA THR A 13 11.86 17.95 -12.77
C THR A 13 13.29 17.64 -12.37
N SER A 14 13.94 18.54 -11.64
CA SER A 14 15.34 18.38 -11.25
C SER A 14 15.53 17.15 -10.36
N SER A 15 14.57 16.83 -9.50
CA SER A 15 14.59 15.61 -8.68
C SER A 15 14.44 14.35 -9.53
N LEU A 16 13.53 14.37 -10.52
CA LEU A 16 13.34 13.25 -11.44
C LEU A 16 14.56 13.03 -12.35
N ASP A 17 15.18 14.10 -12.84
CA ASP A 17 16.41 14.05 -13.64
C ASP A 17 17.55 13.36 -12.88
N ILE A 18 17.67 13.62 -11.57
CA ILE A 18 18.66 12.95 -10.71
C ILE A 18 18.36 11.45 -10.61
N ILE A 19 17.10 11.07 -10.44
CA ILE A 19 16.71 9.65 -10.38
C ILE A 19 17.06 8.98 -11.72
N GLU A 20 16.73 9.62 -12.86
CA GLU A 20 17.08 9.16 -14.20
C GLU A 20 18.58 8.95 -14.38
N LEU A 21 19.39 9.90 -13.92
CA LEU A 21 20.85 9.78 -13.96
C LEU A 21 21.34 8.59 -13.12
N LEU A 22 20.82 8.43 -11.90
CA LEU A 22 21.24 7.37 -10.97
C LEU A 22 20.92 5.97 -11.51
N VAL A 23 19.73 5.77 -12.09
CA VAL A 23 19.32 4.47 -12.64
C VAL A 23 19.97 4.14 -13.99
N SER A 24 20.38 5.17 -14.74
CA SER A 24 21.04 4.99 -16.04
C SER A 24 22.53 4.71 -15.93
N ASP A 25 23.17 5.06 -14.81
CA ASP A 25 24.60 4.83 -14.58
C ASP A 25 24.91 3.33 -14.46
N VAL A 26 25.75 2.84 -15.37
CA VAL A 26 26.19 1.44 -15.43
C VAL A 26 26.95 1.03 -14.16
N GLN A 27 27.66 1.97 -13.50
CA GLN A 27 28.40 1.68 -12.27
C GLN A 27 27.48 1.35 -11.08
N ASN A 28 26.24 1.80 -11.11
CA ASN A 28 25.25 1.56 -10.06
C ASN A 28 24.52 0.20 -10.21
N ARG A 29 24.77 -0.53 -11.31
CA ARG A 29 24.09 -1.79 -11.58
C ARG A 29 24.44 -2.85 -10.55
N GLY A 30 23.41 -3.41 -9.93
CA GLY A 30 23.53 -4.44 -8.90
C GLY A 30 23.98 -3.92 -7.53
N SER A 31 24.33 -2.63 -7.41
CA SER A 31 24.72 -2.01 -6.14
C SER A 31 23.64 -1.06 -5.61
N LEU A 32 22.76 -0.54 -6.47
CA LEU A 32 21.64 0.33 -6.14
C LEU A 32 20.29 -0.26 -6.59
N MET A 33 19.33 -0.30 -5.67
CA MET A 33 17.92 -0.54 -5.94
C MET A 33 17.12 0.69 -5.50
N ILE A 34 16.28 1.22 -6.37
CA ILE A 34 15.34 2.31 -6.05
C ILE A 34 13.94 1.76 -5.99
N ILE A 35 13.22 2.04 -4.90
CA ILE A 35 11.79 1.79 -4.75
C ILE A 35 11.11 3.14 -4.77
N GLY A 36 10.28 3.38 -5.78
CA GLY A 36 9.50 4.60 -5.93
C GLY A 36 8.02 4.33 -5.68
N CYS A 37 7.42 5.08 -4.76
CA CYS A 37 5.99 5.03 -4.49
C CYS A 37 5.33 6.30 -5.05
N TYR A 38 4.16 6.15 -5.68
CA TYR A 38 3.35 7.27 -6.12
C TYR A 38 1.86 6.93 -6.17
N ARG A 39 1.03 7.98 -6.20
CA ARG A 39 -0.42 7.86 -6.37
C ARG A 39 -0.79 7.79 -7.85
N SER A 40 -1.19 6.62 -8.33
CA SER A 40 -1.55 6.41 -9.75
C SER A 40 -2.73 7.27 -10.21
N ASN A 41 -3.63 7.66 -9.29
CA ASN A 41 -4.75 8.54 -9.56
C ASN A 41 -4.38 10.05 -9.63
N GLU A 42 -3.15 10.43 -9.25
CA GLU A 42 -2.64 11.80 -9.38
C GLU A 42 -1.67 11.97 -10.55
N VAL A 43 -1.28 10.87 -11.19
CA VAL A 43 -0.27 10.82 -12.26
C VAL A 43 -0.94 10.41 -13.56
N ASP A 44 -1.39 11.41 -14.31
CA ASP A 44 -2.00 11.23 -15.63
C ASP A 44 -0.93 11.20 -16.76
N GLY A 45 -1.38 11.02 -18.01
CA GLY A 45 -0.49 10.96 -19.17
C GLY A 45 0.33 12.23 -19.45
N THR A 46 -0.03 13.37 -18.83
CA THR A 46 0.68 14.65 -18.95
C THR A 46 1.54 14.98 -17.72
N HIS A 47 1.45 14.18 -16.66
CA HIS A 47 2.23 14.34 -15.46
C HIS A 47 3.73 14.08 -15.73
N MET A 48 4.61 14.84 -15.08
CA MET A 48 6.06 14.78 -15.33
C MET A 48 6.64 13.39 -15.02
N LEU A 49 6.19 12.80 -13.92
CA LEU A 49 6.55 11.43 -13.53
C LEU A 49 6.20 10.40 -14.61
N SER A 50 5.13 10.58 -15.38
CA SER A 50 4.77 9.69 -16.49
C SER A 50 5.82 9.71 -17.59
N GLY A 51 6.42 10.88 -17.85
CA GLY A 51 7.57 11.02 -18.74
C GLY A 51 8.75 10.16 -18.28
N SER A 52 9.16 10.30 -17.01
CA SER A 52 10.26 9.51 -16.44
C SER A 52 9.98 8.01 -16.44
N ILE A 53 8.75 7.60 -16.13
CA ILE A 53 8.34 6.18 -16.21
C ILE A 53 8.47 5.63 -17.63
N ASN A 54 8.11 6.41 -18.64
CA ASN A 54 8.31 6.02 -20.04
C ASN A 54 9.80 5.91 -20.37
N THR A 55 10.62 6.87 -19.94
CA THR A 55 12.08 6.82 -20.09
C THR A 55 12.67 5.55 -19.46
N PHE A 56 12.25 5.19 -18.24
CA PHE A 56 12.66 3.95 -17.58
C PHE A 56 12.26 2.70 -18.35
N SER A 57 11.06 2.69 -18.92
CA SER A 57 10.55 1.59 -19.75
C SER A 57 11.36 1.45 -21.04
N ASP A 58 11.74 2.56 -21.67
CA ASP A 58 12.59 2.56 -22.86
C ASP A 58 14.01 2.03 -22.54
N LEU A 59 14.59 2.42 -21.39
CA LEU A 59 15.88 1.92 -20.94
C LEU A 59 15.88 0.41 -20.66
N GLN A 60 14.76 -0.12 -20.16
CA GLN A 60 14.56 -1.57 -20.03
C GLN A 60 14.55 -2.25 -21.41
N ASN A 61 13.81 -1.70 -22.38
CA ASN A 61 13.60 -2.31 -23.70
C ASN A 61 14.82 -2.22 -24.63
N GLN A 62 15.54 -1.10 -24.64
CA GLN A 62 16.54 -0.85 -25.69
C GLN A 62 17.85 -1.60 -25.49
N ASN A 63 18.23 -1.94 -24.26
CA ASN A 63 19.55 -2.55 -23.98
C ASN A 63 19.59 -3.31 -22.63
N ASN A 64 18.43 -3.63 -22.04
CA ASN A 64 18.32 -4.24 -20.71
C ASN A 64 19.15 -3.48 -19.65
N LEU A 65 19.19 -2.14 -19.76
CA LEU A 65 20.04 -1.27 -18.95
C LEU A 65 19.45 -1.07 -17.55
N LEU A 66 18.14 -1.31 -17.41
CA LEU A 66 17.37 -1.15 -16.19
C LEU A 66 16.43 -2.35 -16.00
N CYS A 67 16.33 -2.84 -14.77
CA CYS A 67 15.29 -3.78 -14.38
C CYS A 67 14.16 -3.00 -13.71
N LEU A 68 13.13 -2.64 -14.49
CA LEU A 68 11.96 -1.96 -13.99
C LEU A 68 10.89 -2.98 -13.59
N THR A 69 10.35 -2.84 -12.39
CA THR A 69 9.19 -3.60 -11.91
C THR A 69 8.14 -2.62 -11.43
N GLN A 70 6.95 -2.68 -12.02
CA GLN A 70 5.79 -1.91 -11.57
C GLN A 70 4.85 -2.81 -10.79
N ILE A 71 4.42 -2.34 -9.62
CA ILE A 71 3.48 -3.04 -8.76
C ILE A 71 2.30 -2.10 -8.54
N GLU A 72 1.16 -2.43 -9.12
CA GLU A 72 -0.08 -1.72 -8.84
C GLU A 72 -0.68 -2.24 -7.53
N LEU A 73 -0.90 -1.32 -6.58
CA LEU A 73 -1.51 -1.64 -5.30
C LEU A 73 -2.99 -1.26 -5.32
N GLY A 74 -3.84 -2.29 -5.32
CA GLY A 74 -5.28 -2.12 -5.15
C GLY A 74 -5.72 -2.08 -3.69
N ASN A 75 -7.02 -1.86 -3.49
CA ASN A 75 -7.64 -2.07 -2.18
C ASN A 75 -7.58 -3.57 -1.78
N LEU A 76 -7.60 -3.82 -0.48
CA LEU A 76 -7.63 -5.16 0.10
C LEU A 76 -8.94 -5.87 -0.27
N GLY A 77 -8.85 -7.14 -0.65
CA GLY A 77 -10.01 -8.01 -0.75
C GLY A 77 -10.54 -8.41 0.62
N ARG A 78 -11.59 -9.23 0.65
CA ARG A 78 -12.21 -9.66 1.91
C ARG A 78 -11.29 -10.54 2.72
N GLU A 79 -10.53 -11.40 2.04
CA GLU A 79 -9.56 -12.30 2.63
C GLU A 79 -8.42 -11.51 3.28
N GLU A 80 -7.88 -10.50 2.59
CA GLU A 80 -6.81 -9.65 3.14
C GLU A 80 -7.33 -8.79 4.30
N VAL A 81 -8.56 -8.26 4.23
CA VAL A 81 -9.19 -7.56 5.36
C VAL A 81 -9.37 -8.49 6.56
N THR A 82 -9.79 -9.74 6.33
CA THR A 82 -9.93 -10.76 7.37
C THR A 82 -8.59 -11.00 8.05
N GLN A 83 -7.51 -11.20 7.28
CA GLN A 83 -6.15 -11.37 7.80
C GLN A 83 -5.65 -10.14 8.57
N ALA A 84 -5.91 -8.93 8.07
CA ALA A 84 -5.54 -7.70 8.75
C ALA A 84 -6.24 -7.58 10.11
N ILE A 85 -7.54 -7.87 10.19
CA ILE A 85 -8.31 -7.83 11.45
C ILE A 85 -7.84 -8.91 12.41
N MET A 86 -7.59 -10.13 11.92
CA MET A 86 -7.00 -11.20 12.72
C MET A 86 -5.67 -10.78 13.36
N ALA A 87 -4.79 -10.15 12.59
CA ALA A 87 -3.52 -9.63 13.10
C ALA A 87 -3.72 -8.51 14.12
N LEU A 88 -4.63 -7.56 13.86
CA LEU A 88 -4.92 -6.45 14.77
C LEU A 88 -5.49 -6.91 16.12
N LEU A 89 -6.32 -7.95 16.09
CA LEU A 89 -7.02 -8.46 17.29
C LEU A 89 -6.33 -9.67 17.93
N SER A 90 -5.22 -10.15 17.35
CA SER A 90 -4.52 -11.37 17.78
C SER A 90 -5.44 -12.59 17.83
N ILE A 91 -6.17 -12.83 16.74
CA ILE A 91 -7.11 -13.96 16.57
C ILE A 91 -6.59 -14.89 15.47
N ASP A 92 -6.44 -16.18 15.78
CA ASP A 92 -5.92 -17.17 14.82
C ASP A 92 -7.01 -17.86 13.99
N ASP A 93 -8.28 -17.73 14.40
CA ASP A 93 -9.42 -18.37 13.75
C ASP A 93 -10.31 -17.34 13.03
N ALA A 94 -10.23 -17.32 11.71
CA ALA A 94 -11.01 -16.44 10.84
C ALA A 94 -12.53 -16.58 11.02
N SER A 95 -13.01 -17.75 11.44
CA SER A 95 -14.45 -17.97 11.64
C SER A 95 -15.02 -17.09 12.76
N GLN A 96 -14.19 -16.70 13.73
CA GLN A 96 -14.58 -15.85 14.85
C GLN A 96 -14.79 -14.40 14.44
N ILE A 97 -14.15 -13.91 13.37
CA ILE A 97 -14.21 -12.50 12.96
C ILE A 97 -14.87 -12.27 11.61
N LYS A 98 -15.46 -13.31 11.01
CA LYS A 98 -16.07 -13.23 9.69
C LYS A 98 -17.15 -12.15 9.59
N GLY A 99 -17.95 -11.97 10.64
CA GLY A 99 -18.96 -10.91 10.74
C GLY A 99 -18.32 -9.53 10.72
N LEU A 100 -17.39 -9.27 11.64
CA LEU A 100 -16.65 -8.02 11.73
C LEU A 100 -15.90 -7.69 10.44
N ALA A 101 -15.17 -8.65 9.86
CA ALA A 101 -14.43 -8.46 8.62
C ALA A 101 -15.33 -8.09 7.42
N SER A 102 -16.53 -8.66 7.36
CA SER A 102 -17.53 -8.30 6.34
C SER A 102 -18.02 -6.87 6.49
N ILE A 103 -18.26 -6.41 7.73
CA ILE A 103 -18.66 -5.03 8.03
C ILE A 103 -17.51 -4.08 7.67
N CYS A 104 -16.31 -4.35 8.18
CA CYS A 104 -15.12 -3.55 7.91
C CYS A 104 -14.86 -3.41 6.41
N HIS A 105 -14.79 -4.51 5.66
CA HIS A 105 -14.57 -4.46 4.21
C HIS A 105 -15.66 -3.65 3.50
N ARG A 106 -16.94 -3.80 3.89
CA ARG A 106 -18.05 -3.07 3.27
C ARG A 106 -17.97 -1.57 3.55
N ARG A 107 -17.63 -1.18 4.78
CA ARG A 107 -17.55 0.22 5.21
C ARG A 107 -16.33 0.93 4.60
N THR A 108 -15.23 0.21 4.40
CA THR A 108 -13.95 0.79 4.01
C THR A 108 -13.61 0.55 2.54
N MET A 109 -14.40 -0.28 1.86
CA MET A 109 -14.15 -0.75 0.49
C MET A 109 -12.76 -1.36 0.30
N GLY A 110 -12.20 -1.94 1.37
CA GLY A 110 -10.88 -2.55 1.36
C GLY A 110 -9.72 -1.55 1.45
N ASN A 111 -9.97 -0.25 1.58
CA ASN A 111 -8.90 0.73 1.73
C ASN A 111 -8.18 0.52 3.09
N PRO A 112 -6.86 0.22 3.12
CA PRO A 112 -6.15 -0.09 4.36
C PRO A 112 -6.18 1.05 5.39
N PHE A 113 -6.07 2.30 4.94
CA PHE A 113 -6.11 3.46 5.83
C PHE A 113 -7.47 3.57 6.50
N PHE A 114 -8.56 3.54 5.71
CA PHE A 114 -9.91 3.56 6.28
C PHE A 114 -10.22 2.32 7.12
N LEU A 115 -9.64 1.16 6.80
CA LEU A 115 -9.77 -0.03 7.64
C LEU A 115 -9.22 0.21 9.05
N LEU A 116 -8.00 0.72 9.16
CA LEU A 116 -7.39 1.00 10.46
C LEU A 116 -8.16 2.07 11.24
N GLU A 117 -8.55 3.16 10.58
CA GLU A 117 -9.32 4.22 11.22
C GLU A 117 -10.71 3.75 11.64
N PHE A 118 -11.38 2.92 10.84
CA PHE A 118 -12.68 2.37 11.19
C PHE A 118 -12.59 1.40 12.38
N VAL A 119 -11.57 0.53 12.44
CA VAL A 119 -11.37 -0.36 13.60
C VAL A 119 -11.07 0.44 14.87
N LYS A 120 -10.25 1.50 14.78
CA LYS A 120 -10.01 2.41 15.91
C LYS A 120 -11.30 3.07 16.37
N LEU A 121 -12.10 3.60 15.44
CA LEU A 121 -13.39 4.22 15.74
C LEU A 121 -14.32 3.26 16.48
N LEU A 122 -14.46 2.02 16.01
CA LEU A 122 -15.28 1.00 16.69
C LEU A 122 -14.82 0.77 18.13
N ASN A 123 -13.50 0.75 18.36
CA ASN A 123 -12.96 0.60 19.70
C ASN A 123 -13.18 1.84 20.59
N GLU A 124 -13.04 3.04 20.03
CA GLU A 124 -13.30 4.30 20.72
C GLU A 124 -14.78 4.48 21.09
N GLU A 125 -15.70 4.03 20.23
CA GLU A 125 -17.14 4.05 20.47
C GLU A 125 -17.63 2.89 21.36
N GLY A 126 -16.74 1.98 21.76
CA GLY A 126 -17.09 0.80 22.55
C GLY A 126 -17.90 -0.25 21.79
N LEU A 127 -17.98 -0.12 20.45
CA LEU A 127 -18.60 -1.08 19.54
C LEU A 127 -17.69 -2.27 19.23
N LEU A 128 -16.41 -2.18 19.55
CA LEU A 128 -15.42 -3.27 19.54
C LEU A 128 -14.65 -3.21 20.85
N TYR A 129 -14.64 -4.28 21.63
CA TYR A 129 -13.94 -4.30 22.91
C TYR A 129 -13.51 -5.71 23.31
N PHE A 130 -12.51 -5.80 24.17
CA PHE A 130 -12.06 -7.07 24.72
C PHE A 130 -12.81 -7.41 26.01
N HIS A 131 -13.59 -8.49 25.99
CA HIS A 131 -14.35 -8.96 27.15
C HIS A 131 -13.49 -9.83 28.06
N LEU A 132 -12.97 -9.22 29.15
CA LEU A 132 -12.03 -9.87 30.09
C LEU A 132 -12.54 -11.20 30.67
N GLY A 133 -13.84 -11.30 31.01
CA GLY A 133 -14.39 -12.53 31.61
C GLY A 133 -14.50 -13.71 30.65
N LEU A 134 -14.44 -13.46 29.34
CA LEU A 134 -14.53 -14.49 28.30
C LEU A 134 -13.20 -14.65 27.55
N PHE A 135 -12.22 -13.76 27.79
CA PHE A 135 -10.97 -13.64 27.04
C PHE A 135 -11.19 -13.61 25.53
N GLN A 136 -12.20 -12.84 25.09
CA GLN A 136 -12.61 -12.77 23.68
C GLN A 136 -12.95 -11.33 23.28
N TRP A 137 -12.67 -11.01 22.03
CA TRP A 137 -13.20 -9.80 21.40
C TRP A 137 -14.71 -9.92 21.18
N LYS A 138 -15.43 -8.83 21.45
CA LYS A 138 -16.85 -8.67 21.16
C LYS A 138 -17.04 -7.41 20.33
N TRP A 139 -18.01 -7.46 19.44
CA TRP A 139 -18.40 -6.31 18.62
C TRP A 139 -19.90 -6.27 18.41
N ASP A 140 -20.42 -5.09 18.08
CA ASP A 140 -21.80 -4.90 17.62
C ASP A 140 -21.91 -5.21 16.12
N GLU A 141 -22.80 -6.13 15.75
CA GLU A 141 -23.03 -6.50 14.35
C GLU A 141 -23.89 -5.49 13.58
N THR A 142 -24.45 -4.48 14.27
CA THR A 142 -25.24 -3.41 13.66
C THR A 142 -24.42 -2.17 13.26
N ALA A 143 -23.12 -2.17 13.58
CA ALA A 143 -22.16 -1.10 13.25
C ALA A 143 -21.87 -0.97 11.74
#